data_AF-A0A183HHU5-F1
#
_entry.id   AF-A0A183HHU5-F1
#
_cell.length_a   1.000
_cell.length_b   1.000
_cell.length_c   1.000
_cell.angle_alpha   90.00
_cell.angle_beta   90.00
_cell.angle_gamma   90.00
#
_symmetry.space_group_name_H-M   'P 1'
#
loop_
_entity.id
_entity.type
_entity.pdbx_description
1 polymer ?
#
loop_
_entity_poly.entity_id
_entity_poly.type
_entity_poly.pdbx_seq_one_letter_code
_entity_poly.pdbx_strand_id
1 'polypeptide(L)'
;ASSVIFNVPVQKTDNPEEYFTDSDKERCALLQELITGQRPLMLHPYVFLLNRRFKWTDIAVPVTGTDKFRVYRLNQARNSRCYYRCSGCETMGKKPGDPIAQIKLAEGHLAGDVNPVHNSECELFTFSSIVNRQFDREARLDVYNGIMSPKEAWNRGRLRALRAESLAPKGLLNADEYPTWETTNKVIMKLWRSAP
;
A
#
# COMPACT_ATOMS: atom_id res chain seq x y z
N ALA A 1 -32.28 -26.89 -13.61
CA ALA A 1 -30.91 -26.72 -14.14
C ALA A 1 -29.99 -26.51 -12.94
N SER A 2 -29.20 -27.51 -12.56
CA SER A 2 -28.24 -27.42 -11.45
C SER A 2 -27.03 -26.60 -11.90
N SER A 3 -26.73 -25.52 -11.20
CA SER A 3 -25.49 -24.78 -11.35
C SER A 3 -24.36 -25.56 -10.68
N VAL A 4 -23.39 -25.98 -11.49
CA VAL A 4 -22.15 -26.62 -11.03
C VAL A 4 -21.30 -25.53 -10.37
N ILE A 5 -21.18 -25.57 -9.04
CA ILE A 5 -20.20 -24.79 -8.30
C ILE A 5 -18.86 -25.48 -8.49
N PHE A 6 -17.95 -24.86 -9.25
CA PHE A 6 -16.55 -25.24 -9.24
C PHE A 6 -15.94 -24.85 -7.90
N ASN A 7 -15.99 -25.77 -6.93
CA ASN A 7 -15.12 -25.73 -5.77
C ASN A 7 -13.70 -26.05 -6.26
N VAL A 8 -12.96 -25.02 -6.66
CA VAL A 8 -11.51 -25.14 -6.76
C VAL A 8 -10.99 -25.40 -5.34
N PRO A 9 -10.29 -26.52 -5.08
CA PRO A 9 -9.72 -26.78 -3.77
C PRO A 9 -8.67 -25.71 -3.48
N VAL A 10 -8.99 -24.80 -2.55
CA VAL A 10 -7.96 -23.95 -1.93
C VAL A 10 -7.06 -24.92 -1.18
N GLN A 11 -5.84 -25.14 -1.70
CA GLN A 11 -4.79 -25.81 -0.97
C GLN A 11 -4.61 -25.04 0.35
N LYS A 12 -5.06 -25.63 1.46
CA LYS A 12 -4.73 -25.14 2.79
C LYS A 12 -3.24 -25.39 2.98
N THR A 13 -2.41 -24.45 2.55
CA THR A 13 -1.04 -24.38 3.05
C THR A 13 -1.14 -23.99 4.52
N ASP A 14 -0.43 -24.72 5.40
CA ASP A 14 -0.42 -24.40 6.83
C ASP A 14 0.22 -23.02 7.10
N ASN A 15 1.02 -22.53 6.14
CA ASN A 15 1.54 -21.18 6.08
C ASN A 15 1.00 -20.41 4.86
N PRO A 16 0.12 -19.41 5.05
CA PRO A 16 -0.39 -18.57 3.95
C PRO A 16 0.67 -17.77 3.22
N GLU A 17 1.87 -17.58 3.78
CA GLU A 17 2.97 -16.90 3.11
C GLU A 17 3.63 -17.74 2.00
N GLU A 18 3.41 -19.06 1.98
CA GLU A 18 3.85 -19.95 0.88
C GLU A 18 3.11 -19.69 -0.43
N TYR A 19 1.97 -18.99 -0.37
CA TYR A 19 1.27 -18.52 -1.57
C TYR A 19 2.10 -17.53 -2.39
N PHE A 20 3.07 -16.84 -1.76
CA PHE A 20 3.89 -15.81 -2.39
C PHE A 20 5.24 -16.36 -2.81
N THR A 21 5.62 -16.06 -4.05
CA THR A 21 6.92 -16.42 -4.62
C THR A 21 8.04 -15.58 -4.03
N ASP A 22 9.28 -16.03 -4.17
CA ASP A 22 10.45 -15.21 -3.78
C ASP A 22 10.51 -13.90 -4.56
N SER A 23 10.07 -13.90 -5.83
CA SER A 23 9.93 -12.68 -6.63
C SER A 23 8.92 -11.69 -6.01
N ASP A 24 7.80 -12.17 -5.46
CA ASP A 24 6.83 -11.32 -4.77
C ASP A 24 7.45 -10.66 -3.53
N LYS A 25 8.21 -11.43 -2.76
CA LYS A 25 8.90 -10.94 -1.55
C LYS A 25 10.03 -9.96 -1.90
N GLU A 26 10.80 -10.21 -2.96
CA GLU A 26 11.82 -9.29 -3.47
C GLU A 26 11.23 -7.97 -3.96
N ARG A 27 10.06 -8.00 -4.61
CA ARG A 27 9.34 -6.78 -4.99
C ARG A 27 8.91 -5.97 -3.76
N CYS A 28 8.43 -6.63 -2.70
CA CYS A 28 8.14 -5.97 -1.44
C CYS A 28 9.40 -5.36 -0.81
N ALA A 29 10.53 -6.08 -0.82
CA ALA A 29 11.78 -5.56 -0.29
C ALA A 29 12.28 -4.34 -1.07
N LEU A 30 12.24 -4.38 -2.40
CA LEU A 30 12.57 -3.22 -3.24
C LEU A 30 11.63 -2.04 -2.99
N LEU A 31 10.33 -2.30 -2.85
CA LEU A 31 9.34 -1.27 -2.55
C LEU A 31 9.65 -0.59 -1.21
N GLN A 32 9.95 -1.38 -0.19
CA GLN A 32 10.35 -0.87 1.12
C GLN A 32 11.66 -0.09 1.04
N GLU A 33 12.68 -0.62 0.35
CA GLU A 33 13.97 0.03 0.18
C GLU A 33 13.84 1.40 -0.49
N LEU A 34 13.01 1.53 -1.52
CA LEU A 34 12.79 2.82 -2.18
C LEU A 34 12.04 3.81 -1.29
N ILE A 35 11.11 3.34 -0.46
CA ILE A 35 10.37 4.19 0.48
C ILE A 35 11.29 4.67 1.61
N THR A 36 11.99 3.76 2.27
CA THR A 36 12.74 4.02 3.52
C THR A 36 14.21 4.37 3.28
N GLY A 37 14.75 4.05 2.11
CA GLY A 37 16.19 4.09 1.81
C GLY A 37 16.97 2.92 2.39
N GLN A 38 16.30 1.90 2.95
CA GLN A 38 16.94 0.76 3.62
C GLN A 38 16.31 -0.55 3.18
N ARG A 39 17.14 -1.46 2.67
CA ARG A 39 16.71 -2.83 2.35
C ARG A 39 16.34 -3.56 3.64
N PRO A 40 15.15 -4.20 3.71
CA PRO A 40 14.77 -4.94 4.90
C PRO A 40 15.64 -6.18 5.11
N LEU A 41 15.90 -6.52 6.38
CA LEU A 41 16.62 -7.74 6.76
C LEU A 41 15.76 -9.00 6.60
N MET A 42 14.43 -8.84 6.74
CA MET A 42 13.45 -9.91 6.60
C MET A 42 12.56 -9.63 5.40
N LEU A 43 12.40 -10.64 4.55
CA LEU A 43 11.57 -10.56 3.35
C LEU A 43 10.14 -10.98 3.70
N HIS A 44 9.25 -10.01 3.79
CA HIS A 44 7.82 -10.25 3.98
C HIS A 44 7.07 -10.09 2.65
N PRO A 45 5.99 -10.86 2.44
CA PRO A 45 5.08 -10.68 1.31
C PRO A 45 4.14 -9.48 1.50
N TYR A 46 4.58 -8.45 2.23
CA TYR A 46 3.86 -7.19 2.38
C TYR A 46 4.80 -6.06 2.82
N VAL A 47 4.37 -4.82 2.64
CA VAL A 47 5.10 -3.61 3.06
C VAL A 47 4.18 -2.70 3.86
N PHE A 48 4.62 -2.21 5.02
CA PHE A 48 3.89 -1.19 5.77
C PHE A 48 3.93 0.16 5.05
N LEU A 49 2.78 0.82 5.02
CA LEU A 49 2.58 2.12 4.40
C LEU A 49 1.99 3.10 5.42
N LEU A 50 2.40 4.36 5.30
CA LEU A 50 1.85 5.48 6.04
C LEU A 50 0.40 5.68 5.59
N ASN A 51 -0.58 5.76 6.49
CA ASN A 51 -1.99 5.96 6.17
C ASN A 51 -2.34 7.47 6.04
N ARG A 52 -3.62 7.80 5.77
CA ARG A 52 -4.09 9.20 5.64
C ARG A 52 -3.99 10.04 6.93
N ARG A 53 -3.80 9.40 8.09
CA ARG A 53 -3.60 10.02 9.41
C ARG A 53 -2.13 9.92 9.86
N PHE A 54 -1.22 9.66 8.92
CA PHE A 54 0.21 9.55 9.16
C PHE A 54 0.61 8.47 10.18
N LYS A 55 -0.09 7.32 10.17
CA LYS A 55 0.31 6.14 10.94
C LYS A 55 0.72 5.00 10.00
N TRP A 56 1.81 4.31 10.30
CA TRP A 56 2.32 3.14 9.56
C TRP A 56 1.46 1.91 9.79
N THR A 57 0.24 1.93 9.27
CA THR A 57 -0.77 0.89 9.52
C THR A 57 -1.45 0.40 8.25
N ASP A 58 -1.27 1.05 7.11
CA ASP A 58 -1.71 0.45 5.84
C ASP A 58 -0.66 -0.61 5.44
N ILE A 59 -1.05 -1.61 4.67
CA ILE A 59 -0.11 -2.58 4.08
C ILE A 59 -0.34 -2.70 2.58
N ALA A 60 0.74 -2.80 1.81
CA ALA A 60 0.71 -3.26 0.42
C ALA A 60 1.07 -4.75 0.36
N VAL A 61 0.26 -5.53 -0.33
CA VAL A 61 0.46 -6.98 -0.55
C VAL A 61 0.54 -7.21 -2.07
N PRO A 62 1.55 -7.93 -2.58
CA PRO A 62 1.69 -8.20 -3.99
C PRO A 62 0.57 -9.12 -4.49
N VAL A 63 0.19 -8.98 -5.75
CA VAL A 63 -0.70 -9.94 -6.40
C VAL A 63 0.17 -10.91 -7.20
N THR A 64 0.24 -12.16 -6.74
CA THR A 64 1.05 -13.24 -7.32
C THR A 64 0.77 -13.38 -8.82
N GLY A 65 1.83 -13.53 -9.61
CA GLY A 65 1.74 -13.64 -11.07
C GLY A 65 1.53 -12.30 -11.81
N THR A 66 1.52 -11.17 -11.10
CA THR A 66 1.42 -9.82 -11.70
C THR A 66 2.49 -8.90 -11.13
N ASP A 67 2.69 -7.73 -11.73
CA ASP A 67 3.58 -6.67 -11.24
C ASP A 67 2.91 -5.71 -10.24
N LYS A 68 1.65 -5.96 -9.87
CA LYS A 68 0.81 -5.04 -9.11
C LYS A 68 0.60 -5.47 -7.65
N PHE A 69 -0.02 -4.58 -6.89
CA PHE A 69 -0.28 -4.73 -5.46
C PHE A 69 -1.74 -4.43 -5.11
N ARG A 70 -2.19 -4.98 -4.00
CA ARG A 70 -3.37 -4.53 -3.28
C ARG A 70 -2.95 -3.80 -2.01
N VAL A 71 -3.64 -2.71 -1.71
CA VAL A 71 -3.41 -1.94 -0.48
C VAL A 71 -4.56 -2.22 0.47
N TYR A 72 -4.24 -2.54 1.71
CA TYR A 72 -5.21 -2.79 2.77
C TYR A 72 -5.00 -1.81 3.93
N ARG A 73 -6.11 -1.37 4.52
CA ARG A 73 -6.13 -0.46 5.67
C ARG A 73 -6.43 -1.23 6.93
N LEU A 74 -5.72 -0.89 8.00
CA LEU A 74 -5.99 -1.46 9.32
C LEU A 74 -7.43 -1.09 9.73
N ASN A 75 -8.25 -2.10 9.98
CA ASN A 75 -9.60 -1.96 10.50
C ASN A 75 -9.62 -2.18 12.01
N GLN A 76 -8.91 -3.19 12.51
CA GLN A 76 -8.89 -3.54 13.93
C GLN A 76 -7.60 -4.29 14.30
N ALA A 77 -7.07 -4.03 15.50
CA ALA A 77 -5.98 -4.81 16.10
C ALA A 77 -6.40 -5.35 17.47
N ARG A 78 -6.25 -6.66 17.70
CA ARG A 78 -6.61 -7.37 18.96
C ARG A 78 -5.77 -8.63 19.12
N ASN A 79 -5.27 -8.92 20.33
CA ASN A 79 -4.60 -10.18 20.68
C ASN A 79 -3.54 -10.63 19.65
N SER A 80 -2.58 -9.75 19.34
CA SER A 80 -1.52 -9.97 18.34
C SER A 80 -2.02 -10.24 16.91
N ARG A 81 -3.28 -9.93 16.61
CA ARG A 81 -3.88 -10.01 15.28
C ARG A 81 -4.27 -8.63 14.79
N CYS A 82 -3.98 -8.36 13.53
CA CYS A 82 -4.38 -7.15 12.84
C CYS A 82 -5.27 -7.53 11.65
N TYR A 83 -6.47 -6.98 11.60
CA TYR A 83 -7.47 -7.20 10.56
C TYR A 83 -7.48 -6.00 9.63
N TYR A 84 -7.38 -6.28 8.34
CA TYR A 84 -7.28 -5.26 7.31
C TYR A 84 -8.41 -5.39 6.30
N ARG A 85 -8.85 -4.25 5.74
CA ARG A 85 -9.82 -4.17 4.65
C ARG A 85 -9.17 -3.59 3.42
N CYS A 86 -9.53 -4.08 2.24
CA CYS A 86 -8.97 -3.55 1.00
C CYS A 86 -9.34 -2.07 0.83
N SER A 87 -8.33 -1.22 0.66
CA SER A 87 -8.46 0.22 0.45
C SER A 87 -9.31 0.53 -0.79
N GLY A 88 -9.14 -0.26 -1.87
CA GLY A 88 -9.88 -0.10 -3.13
C GLY A 88 -11.36 -0.35 -2.90
N CYS A 89 -11.74 -1.57 -2.47
CA CYS A 89 -13.13 -1.94 -2.18
C CYS A 89 -13.84 -0.98 -1.22
N GLU A 90 -13.12 -0.36 -0.28
CA GLU A 90 -13.71 0.63 0.62
C GLU A 90 -14.09 1.95 -0.05
N THR A 91 -13.35 2.38 -1.08
CA THR A 91 -13.49 3.72 -1.70
C THR A 91 -14.43 3.79 -2.89
N MET A 92 -14.81 2.66 -3.48
CA MET A 92 -15.63 2.60 -4.69
C MET A 92 -17.10 2.84 -4.37
N GLY A 93 -17.89 3.23 -5.38
CA GLY A 93 -19.35 3.27 -5.25
C GLY A 93 -19.87 1.86 -5.01
N LYS A 94 -20.43 1.59 -3.82
CA LYS A 94 -20.87 0.24 -3.44
C LYS A 94 -22.32 0.03 -3.86
N LYS A 95 -22.58 -1.06 -4.56
CA LYS A 95 -23.91 -1.66 -4.71
C LYS A 95 -24.20 -2.56 -3.49
N PRO A 96 -25.47 -2.76 -3.12
CA PRO A 96 -25.84 -3.73 -2.09
C PRO A 96 -25.25 -5.11 -2.43
N GLY A 97 -24.52 -5.69 -1.48
CA GLY A 97 -23.88 -7.02 -1.64
C GLY A 97 -22.43 -6.99 -2.14
N ASP A 98 -21.89 -5.82 -2.49
CA ASP A 98 -20.49 -5.73 -2.94
C ASP A 98 -19.51 -6.20 -1.84
N PRO A 99 -18.59 -7.14 -2.17
CA PRO A 99 -17.66 -7.67 -1.18
C PRO A 99 -16.62 -6.62 -0.79
N ILE A 100 -16.27 -6.61 0.50
CA ILE A 100 -15.09 -5.90 1.00
C ILE A 100 -14.08 -6.95 1.41
N ALA A 101 -13.08 -7.16 0.56
CA ALA A 101 -12.00 -8.09 0.83
C ALA A 101 -11.27 -7.77 2.15
N GLN A 102 -11.00 -8.80 2.94
CA GLN A 102 -10.31 -8.69 4.21
C GLN A 102 -9.17 -9.69 4.30
N ILE A 103 -8.06 -9.27 4.88
CA ILE A 103 -6.93 -10.13 5.23
C ILE A 103 -6.57 -9.88 6.69
N LYS A 104 -5.73 -10.72 7.27
CA LYS A 104 -5.23 -10.53 8.62
C LYS A 104 -3.75 -10.87 8.73
N LEU A 105 -3.09 -10.17 9.64
CA LEU A 105 -1.80 -10.57 10.19
C LEU A 105 -2.03 -11.23 11.55
N ALA A 106 -1.31 -12.29 11.85
CA ALA A 106 -1.20 -12.88 13.19
C ALA A 106 0.28 -12.98 13.54
N GLU A 107 0.68 -12.39 14.67
CA GLU A 107 2.08 -12.40 15.12
C GLU A 107 3.06 -11.89 14.05
N GLY A 108 2.63 -10.88 13.28
CA GLY A 108 3.43 -10.29 12.21
C GLY A 108 3.46 -11.07 10.89
N HIS A 109 2.70 -12.16 10.75
CA HIS A 109 2.68 -12.95 9.51
C HIS A 109 1.28 -12.96 8.87
N LEU A 110 1.20 -13.06 7.55
CA LEU A 110 -0.09 -13.22 6.87
C LEU A 110 -0.77 -14.52 7.31
N ALA A 111 -2.05 -14.43 7.66
CA ALA A 111 -2.80 -15.55 8.22
C ALA A 111 -4.18 -15.71 7.58
N GLY A 112 -4.64 -16.96 7.43
CA GLY A 112 -5.91 -17.28 6.79
C GLY A 112 -5.90 -17.05 5.27
N ASP A 113 -7.01 -16.56 4.74
CA ASP A 113 -7.14 -16.28 3.30
C ASP A 113 -6.36 -15.00 2.91
N VAL A 114 -5.33 -15.17 2.08
CA VAL A 114 -4.46 -14.09 1.58
C VAL A 114 -4.86 -13.60 0.19
N ASN A 115 -5.77 -14.30 -0.49
CA ASN A 115 -6.32 -13.91 -1.79
C ASN A 115 -7.86 -13.89 -1.75
N PRO A 116 -8.46 -13.09 -0.85
CA PRO A 116 -9.90 -13.01 -0.71
C PRO A 116 -10.56 -12.45 -1.97
N VAL A 117 -11.84 -12.75 -2.16
CA VAL A 117 -12.63 -12.19 -3.28
C VAL A 117 -12.77 -10.68 -3.11
N HIS A 118 -12.37 -9.94 -4.15
CA HIS A 118 -12.56 -8.49 -4.26
C HIS A 118 -13.77 -8.18 -5.13
N ASN A 119 -14.28 -6.96 -5.01
CA ASN A 119 -15.20 -6.41 -5.99
C ASN A 119 -14.52 -6.35 -7.38
N SER A 120 -15.27 -6.61 -8.44
CA SER A 120 -14.79 -6.63 -9.83
C SER A 120 -14.18 -5.31 -10.30
N GLU A 121 -14.61 -4.18 -9.74
CA GLU A 121 -14.10 -2.84 -10.06
C GLU A 121 -12.90 -2.43 -9.17
N CYS A 122 -12.43 -3.32 -8.28
CA CYS A 122 -11.31 -3.01 -7.38
C CYS A 122 -9.97 -3.03 -8.12
N GLU A 123 -9.54 -1.85 -8.53
CA GLU A 123 -8.25 -1.63 -9.20
C GLU A 123 -7.04 -1.98 -8.33
N LEU A 124 -5.98 -2.42 -9.00
CA LEU A 124 -4.70 -2.75 -8.42
C LEU A 124 -3.76 -1.53 -8.45
N PHE A 125 -2.91 -1.42 -7.43
CA PHE A 125 -1.90 -0.38 -7.34
C PHE A 125 -0.63 -0.78 -8.07
N THR A 126 -0.10 0.13 -8.88
CA THR A 126 1.23 -0.02 -9.48
C THR A 126 2.31 0.31 -8.46
N PHE A 127 3.52 -0.17 -8.71
CA PHE A 127 4.72 0.17 -7.94
C PHE A 127 4.90 1.70 -7.84
N SER A 128 4.87 2.38 -8.98
CA SER A 128 4.93 3.84 -9.10
C SER A 128 3.89 4.56 -8.25
N SER A 129 2.62 4.11 -8.30
CA SER A 129 1.54 4.75 -7.54
C SER A 129 1.71 4.64 -6.03
N ILE A 130 2.31 3.55 -5.53
CA ILE A 130 2.54 3.36 -4.10
C ILE A 130 3.67 4.26 -3.62
N VAL A 131 4.81 4.25 -4.33
CA VAL A 131 6.00 5.03 -3.94
C VAL A 131 5.70 6.52 -3.94
N ASN A 132 5.14 7.04 -5.04
CA ASN A 132 4.79 8.46 -5.13
C ASN A 132 3.80 8.87 -4.05
N ARG A 133 2.81 8.02 -3.74
CA ARG A 133 1.86 8.26 -2.65
C ARG A 133 2.52 8.23 -1.27
N GLN A 134 3.53 7.39 -1.03
CA GLN A 134 4.26 7.41 0.25
C GLN A 134 5.06 8.69 0.41
N PHE A 135 5.80 9.10 -0.62
CA PHE A 135 6.57 10.35 -0.56
C PHE A 135 5.68 11.57 -0.33
N ASP A 136 4.50 11.63 -0.96
CA ASP A 136 3.52 12.70 -0.71
C ASP A 136 2.97 12.67 0.72
N ARG A 137 2.69 11.48 1.27
CA ARG A 137 2.22 11.35 2.66
C ARG A 137 3.29 11.74 3.68
N GLU A 138 4.55 11.37 3.43
CA GLU A 138 5.67 11.75 4.30
C GLU A 138 5.97 13.25 4.23
N ALA A 139 5.92 13.85 3.04
CA ALA A 139 6.02 15.30 2.89
C ALA A 139 4.92 16.04 3.66
N ARG A 140 3.68 15.53 3.62
CA ARG A 140 2.56 16.07 4.42
C ARG A 140 2.76 15.89 5.92
N LEU A 141 3.38 14.79 6.34
CA LEU A 141 3.71 14.54 7.75
C LEU A 141 4.77 15.54 8.24
N ASP A 142 5.79 15.83 7.44
CA ASP A 142 6.80 16.84 7.78
C ASP A 142 6.15 18.22 8.03
N VAL A 143 5.18 18.60 7.19
CA VAL A 143 4.43 19.86 7.37
C VAL A 143 3.53 19.81 8.59
N TYR A 144 2.82 18.69 8.80
CA TYR A 144 1.94 18.51 9.95
C TYR A 144 2.71 18.62 11.28
N ASN A 145 3.94 18.13 11.31
CA ASN A 145 4.83 18.19 12.48
C ASN A 145 5.60 19.52 12.59
N GLY A 146 5.37 20.50 11.71
CA GLY A 146 6.08 21.78 11.72
C GLY A 146 7.57 21.70 11.33
N ILE A 147 8.00 20.60 10.71
CA ILE A 147 9.42 20.36 10.34
C ILE A 147 9.81 21.20 9.10
N MET A 148 8.90 21.37 8.16
CA MET A 148 9.15 22.07 6.88
C MET A 148 7.95 22.91 6.46
N SER A 149 8.20 23.97 5.68
CA SER A 149 7.12 24.70 5.02
C SER A 149 6.47 23.84 3.92
N PRO A 150 5.22 24.14 3.53
CA PRO A 150 4.51 23.42 2.48
C PRO A 150 5.29 23.20 1.17
N LYS A 151 5.96 24.24 0.67
CA LYS A 151 6.67 24.17 -0.62
C LYS A 151 7.97 23.38 -0.50
N GLU A 152 8.70 23.53 0.60
CA GLU A 152 9.92 22.77 0.87
C GLU A 152 9.64 21.29 0.99
N ALA A 153 8.61 20.90 1.75
CA ALA A 153 8.21 19.52 1.91
C ALA A 153 7.79 18.89 0.57
N TRP A 154 7.01 19.61 -0.24
CA TRP A 154 6.64 19.15 -1.58
C TRP A 154 7.86 18.98 -2.50
N ASN A 155 8.79 19.95 -2.52
CA ASN A 155 10.03 19.86 -3.29
C ASN A 155 10.86 18.65 -2.85
N ARG A 156 10.98 18.40 -1.53
CA ARG A 156 11.68 17.23 -0.99
C ARG A 156 11.05 15.92 -1.44
N GLY A 157 9.72 15.81 -1.38
CA GLY A 157 9.01 14.62 -1.85
C GLY A 157 9.21 14.39 -3.37
N ARG A 158 9.18 15.46 -4.18
CA ARG A 158 9.45 15.38 -5.62
C ARG A 158 10.90 14.93 -5.92
N LEU A 159 11.88 15.46 -5.20
CA LEU A 159 13.27 15.01 -5.33
C LEU A 159 13.45 13.54 -4.95
N ARG A 160 12.72 13.05 -3.94
CA ARG A 160 12.70 11.62 -3.60
C ARG A 160 12.08 10.77 -4.70
N ALA A 161 11.01 11.22 -5.35
CA ALA A 161 10.41 10.54 -6.50
C ALA A 161 11.42 10.39 -7.65
N LEU A 162 12.09 11.49 -8.03
CA LEU A 162 13.12 11.50 -9.07
C LEU A 162 14.30 10.57 -8.73
N ARG A 163 14.75 10.60 -7.46
CA ARG A 163 15.80 9.71 -7.00
C ARG A 163 15.36 8.24 -7.07
N ALA A 164 14.15 7.92 -6.61
CA ALA A 164 13.63 6.56 -6.65
C ALA A 164 13.50 6.03 -8.09
N GLU A 165 13.08 6.88 -9.04
CA GLU A 165 13.04 6.54 -10.46
C GLU A 165 14.43 6.19 -11.01
N SER A 166 15.46 6.96 -10.63
CA SER A 166 16.84 6.68 -11.06
C SER A 166 17.45 5.40 -10.49
N LEU A 167 16.95 4.93 -9.35
CA LEU A 167 17.42 3.72 -8.66
C LEU A 167 16.62 2.48 -9.03
N ALA A 168 15.36 2.65 -9.44
CA ALA A 168 14.47 1.55 -9.80
C ALA A 168 14.81 0.99 -11.20
N PRO A 169 14.47 -0.28 -11.47
CA PRO A 169 14.49 -0.82 -12.83
C PRO A 169 13.71 0.07 -13.81
N LYS A 170 14.24 0.21 -15.02
CA LYS A 170 13.68 1.09 -16.05
C LYS A 170 12.20 0.77 -16.31
N GLY A 171 11.35 1.78 -16.22
CA GLY A 171 9.90 1.67 -16.46
C GLY A 171 9.06 1.20 -15.27
N LEU A 172 9.68 0.84 -14.14
CA LEU A 172 8.94 0.41 -12.94
C LEU A 172 8.31 1.59 -12.17
N LEU A 173 9.01 2.73 -12.14
CA LEU A 173 8.60 3.94 -11.45
C LEU A 173 8.56 5.09 -12.44
N ASN A 174 7.52 5.92 -12.35
CA ASN A 174 7.41 7.17 -13.08
C ASN A 174 7.30 8.30 -12.05
N ALA A 175 8.32 9.15 -11.94
CA ALA A 175 8.30 10.20 -10.94
C ALA A 175 7.23 11.27 -11.24
N ASP A 176 6.80 11.41 -12.51
CA ASP A 176 5.78 12.39 -12.92
C ASP A 176 4.37 12.04 -12.41
N GLU A 177 4.18 10.83 -11.89
CA GLU A 177 2.98 10.47 -11.12
C GLU A 177 2.98 11.08 -9.70
N TYR A 178 4.10 11.66 -9.25
CA TYR A 178 4.13 12.43 -8.02
C TYR A 178 3.17 13.63 -8.12
N PRO A 179 2.29 13.87 -7.12
CA PRO A 179 1.30 14.95 -7.19
C PRO A 179 1.93 16.31 -7.49
N THR A 180 1.36 17.04 -8.46
CA THR A 180 1.83 18.40 -8.77
C THR A 180 1.62 19.35 -7.59
N TRP A 181 2.34 20.48 -7.60
CA TRP A 181 2.20 21.48 -6.56
C TRP A 181 0.78 22.05 -6.52
N GLU A 182 0.16 22.27 -7.68
CA GLU A 182 -1.19 22.84 -7.81
C GLU A 182 -2.24 21.97 -7.12
N THR A 183 -2.15 20.64 -7.31
CA THR A 183 -3.03 19.66 -6.67
C THR A 183 -2.79 19.58 -5.16
N THR A 184 -1.53 19.72 -4.74
CA THR A 184 -1.11 19.41 -3.37
C THR A 184 -1.20 20.61 -2.42
N ASN A 185 -0.95 21.82 -2.93
CA ASN A 185 -0.86 23.06 -2.18
C ASN A 185 -2.08 23.27 -1.27
N LYS A 186 -3.30 23.09 -1.80
CA LYS A 186 -4.54 23.27 -1.03
C LYS A 186 -4.59 22.38 0.22
N VAL A 187 -4.16 21.12 0.10
CA VAL A 187 -4.22 20.17 1.20
C VAL A 187 -3.08 20.40 2.20
N ILE A 188 -1.86 20.62 1.71
CA ILE A 188 -0.70 20.86 2.57
C ILE A 188 -0.86 22.18 3.34
N MET A 189 -1.34 23.26 2.71
CA MET A 189 -1.58 24.54 3.40
C MET A 189 -2.63 24.40 4.51
N LYS A 190 -3.66 23.57 4.31
CA LYS A 190 -4.65 23.29 5.35
C LYS A 190 -4.01 22.59 6.55
N LEU A 191 -3.14 21.61 6.31
CA LEU A 191 -2.41 20.93 7.37
C LEU A 191 -1.49 21.90 8.13
N TRP A 192 -0.77 22.76 7.41
CA TRP A 192 0.14 23.73 8.01
C TRP A 192 -0.57 24.71 8.94
N ARG A 193 -1.74 25.23 8.54
CA ARG A 193 -2.57 26.11 9.40
C ARG A 193 -3.15 25.40 10.62
N SER A 194 -3.19 24.07 10.61
CA SER A 194 -3.69 23.23 11.70
C SER A 194 -2.55 22.55 12.47
N ALA A 195 -1.29 22.86 12.14
CA ALA A 195 -0.15 22.38 12.90
C ALA A 195 -0.17 23.01 14.31
N PRO A 196 0.07 22.21 15.35
CA PRO A 196 0.03 22.66 16.74
C PRO A 196 1.14 23.67 17.07
#